data_AF-A0A4U0RPQ0-F1
#
_entry.id   AF-A0A4U0RPQ0-F1
#
_cell.length_a   1.000
_cell.length_b   1.000
_cell.length_c   1.000
_cell.angle_alpha   90.00
_cell.angle_beta   90.00
_cell.angle_gamma   90.00
#
_symmetry.space_group_name_H-M   'P 1'
#
loop_
_entity.id
_entity.type
_entity.pdbx_description
1 polymer ?
#
loop_
_entity_poly.entity_id
_entity_poly.type
_entity_poly.pdbx_seq_one_letter_code
_entity_poly.pdbx_strand_id
1 'polypeptide(L)'
;MGDAGAQCGDGGAGNGIGHGGAGGLSSQSCGIIVPVLFLLRQCVNRPEAHRDPGECRHSEFGYAGLTERGGEILCNLYSATMPQEAMRRLFKGLTDDAGNVEPGRVYPDQGAPIIRNGESGPELVKARWGMPSPRSVLKTERDPGVTNIRNLASPHWRRWLGREHRCLVPLTSFSEPRGKGKGFQWFVPIEDGPIFFAGIETRGWTSVRKVKDGETTDDLFAFLTSPPNAEVGAIHPKAMPVILTKPEEWDAWLGGISAAELQRPLPDGALKLIEDPI
;
A
#
# COMPACT_ATOMS: atom_id res chain seq x y z
N MET A 1 -18.25 -14.26 61.07
CA MET A 1 -19.31 -15.23 60.70
C MET A 1 -19.12 -15.47 59.21
N GLY A 2 -18.29 -16.41 58.79
CA GLY A 2 -18.58 -17.86 58.68
C GLY A 2 -19.22 -18.08 57.29
N ASP A 3 -18.73 -18.89 56.36
CA ASP A 3 -17.94 -20.11 56.49
C ASP A 3 -17.11 -20.41 55.24
N ALA A 4 -16.02 -21.14 55.45
CA ALA A 4 -15.21 -21.82 54.45
C ALA A 4 -15.74 -23.25 54.25
N GLY A 5 -15.53 -23.84 53.07
CA GLY A 5 -15.82 -25.25 52.82
C GLY A 5 -14.97 -25.80 51.67
N ALA A 6 -13.94 -26.55 52.05
CA ALA A 6 -13.06 -27.34 51.17
C ALA A 6 -13.51 -28.82 51.15
N GLN A 7 -13.15 -29.54 50.08
CA GLN A 7 -12.76 -30.98 50.01
C GLN A 7 -12.71 -31.38 48.51
N CYS A 8 -11.57 -31.72 47.89
CA CYS A 8 -10.68 -32.88 48.05
C CYS A 8 -11.34 -34.25 47.83
N GLY A 9 -10.86 -34.96 46.80
CA GLY A 9 -11.12 -36.38 46.53
C GLY A 9 -10.04 -36.94 45.59
N ASP A 10 -9.03 -37.56 46.21
CA ASP A 10 -7.96 -38.39 45.61
C ASP A 10 -8.48 -39.73 45.06
N GLY A 11 -7.70 -40.38 44.18
CA GLY A 11 -7.70 -41.85 44.12
C GLY A 11 -7.22 -42.54 42.84
N GLY A 12 -5.89 -42.62 42.64
CA GLY A 12 -5.07 -43.78 42.18
C GLY A 12 -5.41 -44.54 40.87
N ALA A 13 -4.55 -45.39 40.28
CA ALA A 13 -3.12 -45.66 40.35
C ALA A 13 -2.81 -46.81 39.36
N GLY A 14 -1.61 -46.77 38.73
CA GLY A 14 -0.85 -47.93 38.21
C GLY A 14 -1.23 -48.47 36.82
N ASN A 15 -0.35 -49.10 36.04
CA ASN A 15 1.10 -49.32 36.06
C ASN A 15 1.44 -50.00 34.70
N GLY A 16 2.63 -49.83 34.12
CA GLY A 16 2.98 -50.58 32.89
C GLY A 16 4.32 -50.24 32.25
N ILE A 17 5.37 -50.94 32.68
CA ILE A 17 6.76 -50.91 32.22
C ILE A 17 6.94 -51.81 30.98
N GLY A 18 7.85 -51.46 30.07
CA GLY A 18 8.34 -52.37 29.02
C GLY A 18 9.59 -51.87 28.28
N HIS A 19 10.75 -52.45 28.61
CA HIS A 19 12.09 -52.22 28.07
C HIS A 19 12.31 -52.78 26.64
N GLY A 20 13.30 -52.20 25.94
CA GLY A 20 14.38 -53.00 25.34
C GLY A 20 14.69 -52.78 23.85
N GLY A 21 15.97 -52.59 23.52
CA GLY A 21 16.50 -52.90 22.19
C GLY A 21 17.59 -51.96 21.65
N ALA A 22 18.85 -52.25 21.98
CA ALA A 22 20.04 -51.65 21.38
C ALA A 22 20.38 -52.31 20.02
N GLY A 23 21.08 -51.57 19.14
CA GLY A 23 21.73 -52.11 17.95
C GLY A 23 22.51 -51.03 17.20
N GLY A 24 23.85 -51.09 17.28
CA GLY A 24 24.77 -50.21 16.55
C GLY A 24 25.14 -50.71 15.15
N LEU A 25 25.99 -49.91 14.48
CA LEU A 25 26.94 -50.17 13.36
C LEU A 25 27.00 -48.87 12.53
N SER A 26 28.06 -48.07 12.60
CA SER A 26 29.37 -48.23 11.91
C SER A 26 29.32 -47.90 10.40
N SER A 27 30.16 -46.92 10.02
CA SER A 27 31.04 -46.91 8.84
C SER A 27 30.83 -45.80 7.79
N GLN A 28 31.89 -44.98 7.64
CA GLN A 28 32.51 -44.49 6.39
C GLN A 28 31.74 -43.44 5.54
N SER A 29 32.14 -42.16 5.59
CA SER A 29 33.23 -41.51 4.81
C SER A 29 32.93 -41.32 3.32
N CYS A 30 32.83 -40.06 2.86
CA CYS A 30 33.69 -39.50 1.81
C CYS A 30 33.32 -38.02 1.59
N GLY A 31 34.27 -37.12 1.81
CA GLY A 31 34.20 -35.75 1.31
C GLY A 31 34.77 -35.67 -0.10
N ILE A 32 34.22 -34.78 -0.93
CA ILE A 32 34.93 -34.24 -2.08
C ILE A 32 34.68 -32.73 -2.11
N ILE A 33 35.74 -31.98 -1.83
CA ILE A 33 35.99 -30.60 -2.22
C ILE A 33 36.94 -30.68 -3.40
N VAL A 34 36.62 -30.08 -4.56
CA VAL A 34 37.62 -29.55 -5.52
C VAL A 34 37.04 -28.32 -6.25
N PRO A 35 37.84 -27.28 -6.55
CA PRO A 35 37.40 -25.92 -6.87
C PRO A 35 37.58 -25.49 -8.35
N VAL A 36 36.95 -24.35 -8.68
CA VAL A 36 37.42 -23.20 -9.51
C VAL A 36 38.04 -23.48 -10.91
N LEU A 37 37.53 -22.83 -11.97
CA LEU A 37 38.20 -21.76 -12.76
C LEU A 37 37.67 -21.61 -14.21
N PHE A 38 37.65 -20.36 -14.69
CA PHE A 38 37.72 -19.88 -16.10
C PHE A 38 36.53 -20.08 -17.07
N LEU A 39 35.89 -18.97 -17.46
CA LEU A 39 35.93 -18.45 -18.85
C LEU A 39 35.26 -17.06 -18.95
N LEU A 40 36.09 -16.02 -18.82
CA LEU A 40 35.84 -14.69 -19.38
C LEU A 40 36.55 -14.62 -20.73
N ARG A 41 35.81 -14.44 -21.83
CA ARG A 41 36.37 -13.88 -23.06
C ARG A 41 35.30 -13.30 -24.00
N GLN A 42 35.35 -11.97 -24.11
CA GLN A 42 35.29 -11.16 -25.34
C GLN A 42 34.03 -11.23 -26.21
N CYS A 43 33.29 -10.11 -26.24
CA CYS A 43 32.54 -9.66 -27.40
C CYS A 43 33.01 -8.25 -27.76
N VAL A 44 33.88 -8.16 -28.76
CA VAL A 44 34.28 -6.90 -29.42
C VAL A 44 34.23 -7.15 -30.92
N ASN A 45 33.57 -6.21 -31.62
CA ASN A 45 33.54 -5.96 -33.07
C ASN A 45 32.65 -6.85 -33.96
N ARG A 46 31.50 -6.28 -34.38
CA ARG A 46 31.10 -6.21 -35.80
C ARG A 46 30.21 -4.99 -36.10
N PRO A 47 30.19 -4.52 -37.36
CA PRO A 47 30.00 -3.11 -37.71
C PRO A 47 28.56 -2.72 -38.05
N GLU A 48 28.34 -1.41 -38.01
CA GLU A 48 27.10 -0.68 -38.32
C GLU A 48 26.57 -0.96 -39.74
N ALA A 49 25.25 -1.09 -39.85
CA ALA A 49 24.51 -0.99 -41.11
C ALA A 49 23.32 -0.04 -40.91
N HIS A 50 23.28 0.98 -41.76
CA HIS A 50 22.28 2.03 -41.90
C HIS A 50 20.81 1.58 -41.82
N ARG A 51 19.97 2.37 -41.12
CA ARG A 51 18.55 2.58 -41.46
C ARG A 51 18.09 3.98 -41.07
N ASP A 52 17.32 4.58 -41.99
CA ASP A 52 16.69 5.90 -41.97
C ASP A 52 15.57 6.02 -40.90
N PRO A 53 15.13 7.23 -40.52
CA PRO A 53 14.47 7.56 -39.27
C PRO A 53 12.94 7.49 -39.37
N GLY A 54 12.29 7.05 -38.30
CA GLY A 54 10.84 7.19 -38.15
C GLY A 54 10.16 5.99 -37.51
N GLU A 55 10.37 5.79 -36.20
CA GLU A 55 9.41 5.18 -35.28
C GLU A 55 10.03 5.18 -33.87
N CYS A 56 9.83 6.24 -33.09
CA CYS A 56 10.07 6.18 -31.65
C CYS A 56 8.93 5.39 -31.00
N ARG A 57 9.07 4.06 -30.98
CA ARG A 57 8.25 3.20 -30.10
C ARG A 57 8.77 3.33 -28.67
N HIS A 58 8.02 4.03 -27.82
CA HIS A 58 8.14 3.89 -26.38
C HIS A 58 7.58 2.53 -25.96
N SER A 59 8.45 1.53 -25.90
CA SER A 59 8.15 0.26 -25.22
C SER A 59 9.34 -0.13 -24.34
N GLU A 60 9.02 -0.56 -23.13
CA GLU A 60 9.90 -1.27 -22.18
C GLU A 60 10.83 -0.43 -21.29
N PHE A 61 10.24 0.37 -20.39
CA PHE A 61 10.78 0.47 -19.04
C PHE A 61 10.11 -0.60 -18.17
N GLY A 62 10.75 -1.77 -18.11
CA GLY A 62 10.33 -2.89 -17.28
C GLY A 62 10.39 -2.53 -15.80
N TYR A 63 9.24 -2.62 -15.12
CA TYR A 63 9.15 -2.68 -13.67
C TYR A 63 9.62 -4.05 -13.17
N ALA A 64 10.93 -4.29 -13.22
CA ALA A 64 11.56 -5.40 -12.52
C ALA A 64 11.80 -4.98 -11.06
N GLY A 65 10.86 -5.33 -10.17
CA GLY A 65 11.02 -5.01 -8.74
C GLY A 65 9.94 -5.45 -7.76
N LEU A 66 8.92 -6.20 -8.20
CA LEU A 66 7.96 -6.86 -7.32
C LEU A 66 8.07 -8.37 -7.56
N THR A 67 9.08 -9.01 -6.98
CA THR A 67 9.22 -10.47 -7.04
C THR A 67 8.22 -11.14 -6.10
N GLU A 68 7.49 -12.08 -6.67
CA GLU A 68 6.45 -12.92 -6.08
C GLU A 68 6.97 -13.73 -4.87
N ARG A 69 6.29 -13.59 -3.73
CA ARG A 69 5.78 -14.69 -2.88
C ARG A 69 4.93 -14.11 -1.74
N GLY A 70 3.60 -14.19 -1.87
CA GLY A 70 2.62 -13.97 -0.79
C GLY A 70 2.00 -12.58 -0.63
N GLY A 71 2.31 -11.61 -1.50
CA GLY A 71 1.76 -10.25 -1.44
C GLY A 71 0.81 -9.95 -2.60
N GLU A 72 -0.43 -10.40 -2.48
CA GLU A 72 -1.51 -10.08 -3.43
C GLU A 72 -1.75 -8.55 -3.49
N ILE A 73 -1.76 -8.02 -4.72
CA ILE A 73 -1.70 -6.60 -5.07
C ILE A 73 -3.05 -5.94 -4.74
N LEU A 74 -3.07 -5.08 -3.73
CA LEU A 74 -4.19 -4.18 -3.43
C LEU A 74 -4.26 -3.01 -4.42
N CYS A 75 -5.32 -2.19 -4.35
CA CYS A 75 -5.43 -0.91 -5.07
C CYS A 75 -4.11 -0.12 -5.01
N ASN A 76 -3.39 -0.16 -6.13
CA ASN A 76 -2.09 0.46 -6.33
C ASN A 76 -2.09 1.27 -7.63
N LEU A 77 -3.28 1.70 -8.07
CA LEU A 77 -3.46 2.55 -9.25
C LEU A 77 -4.82 3.22 -9.16
N TYR A 78 -4.84 4.54 -9.23
CA TYR A 78 -6.05 5.35 -9.33
C TYR A 78 -5.87 6.49 -10.34
N SER A 79 -6.97 7.12 -10.71
CA SER A 79 -7.00 8.30 -11.56
C SER A 79 -7.43 9.51 -10.73
N ALA A 80 -6.76 10.63 -10.95
CA ALA A 80 -7.09 11.91 -10.35
C ALA A 80 -7.12 12.98 -11.44
N THR A 81 -8.30 13.23 -12.00
CA THR A 81 -8.50 14.23 -13.07
C THR A 81 -9.30 15.45 -12.62
N MET A 82 -9.63 15.54 -11.33
CA MET A 82 -10.30 16.70 -10.74
C MET A 82 -9.44 17.96 -10.93
N PRO A 83 -9.97 19.03 -11.55
CA PRO A 83 -9.21 20.27 -11.74
C PRO A 83 -8.79 20.90 -10.40
N GLN A 84 -7.58 21.47 -10.36
CA GLN A 84 -7.05 22.15 -9.16
C GLN A 84 -7.97 23.27 -8.65
N GLU A 85 -8.54 24.07 -9.56
CA GLU A 85 -9.51 25.10 -9.22
C GLU A 85 -10.81 24.52 -8.62
N ALA A 86 -11.23 23.33 -9.05
CA ALA A 86 -12.38 22.66 -8.46
C ALA A 86 -12.07 22.27 -7.00
N MET A 87 -10.89 21.71 -6.72
CA MET A 87 -10.45 21.38 -5.36
C MET A 87 -10.43 22.61 -4.44
N ARG A 88 -9.92 23.76 -4.94
CA ARG A 88 -9.88 25.01 -4.17
C ARG A 88 -11.27 25.52 -3.78
N ARG A 89 -12.27 25.31 -4.63
CA ARG A 89 -13.66 25.76 -4.36
C ARG A 89 -14.39 24.91 -3.33
N LEU A 90 -13.95 23.67 -3.10
CA LEU A 90 -14.58 22.77 -2.13
C LEU A 90 -14.32 23.17 -0.69
N PHE A 91 -13.16 23.79 -0.42
CA PHE A 91 -12.72 24.08 0.95
C PHE A 91 -12.50 25.58 1.16
N LYS A 92 -13.30 26.18 2.04
CA LYS A 92 -13.16 27.59 2.39
C LYS A 92 -11.82 27.84 3.09
N GLY A 93 -11.10 28.86 2.63
CA GLY A 93 -9.81 29.25 3.22
C GLY A 93 -8.68 28.28 2.93
N LEU A 94 -8.81 27.45 1.89
CA LEU A 94 -7.74 26.55 1.46
C LEU A 94 -6.54 27.33 0.91
N THR A 95 -5.37 27.03 1.44
CA THR A 95 -4.08 27.47 0.87
C THR A 95 -3.64 26.49 -0.20
N ASP A 96 -3.14 26.97 -1.33
CA ASP A 96 -2.74 26.13 -2.46
C ASP A 96 -1.24 26.22 -2.71
N ASP A 97 -0.51 25.23 -2.21
CA ASP A 97 0.95 25.10 -2.28
C ASP A 97 1.38 23.88 -3.12
N ALA A 98 0.45 23.27 -3.86
CA ALA A 98 0.73 22.08 -4.67
C ALA A 98 1.54 22.38 -5.95
N GLY A 99 1.67 23.65 -6.33
CA GLY A 99 2.20 24.03 -7.64
C GLY A 99 1.33 23.47 -8.76
N ASN A 100 1.92 23.10 -9.90
CA ASN A 100 1.17 22.47 -11.00
C ASN A 100 0.71 21.06 -10.59
N VAL A 101 -0.61 20.82 -10.66
CA VAL A 101 -1.26 19.52 -10.48
C VAL A 101 -1.76 19.02 -11.84
N GLU A 102 -1.03 18.07 -12.42
CA GLU A 102 -1.41 17.48 -13.70
C GLU A 102 -2.46 16.37 -13.50
N PRO A 103 -3.53 16.36 -14.31
CA PRO A 103 -4.52 15.29 -14.24
C PRO A 103 -3.93 13.99 -14.80
N GLY A 104 -4.24 12.85 -14.16
CA GLY A 104 -3.86 11.57 -14.71
C GLY A 104 -3.86 10.41 -13.74
N ARG A 105 -3.21 9.33 -14.16
CA ARG A 105 -3.04 8.10 -13.38
C ARG A 105 -1.93 8.27 -12.37
N VAL A 106 -2.20 7.88 -11.13
CA VAL A 106 -1.25 7.93 -10.01
C VAL A 106 -0.83 6.51 -9.65
N TYR A 107 0.49 6.31 -9.56
CA TYR A 107 1.11 5.04 -9.19
C TYR A 107 1.88 5.15 -7.85
N PRO A 108 2.16 4.03 -7.16
CA PRO A 108 2.96 4.02 -5.96
C PRO A 108 4.30 4.73 -6.16
N ASP A 109 4.77 5.37 -5.10
CA ASP A 109 6.04 6.11 -5.06
C ASP A 109 6.09 7.34 -6.00
N GLN A 110 4.93 7.78 -6.54
CA GLN A 110 4.78 9.05 -7.26
C GLN A 110 4.20 10.15 -6.38
N GLY A 111 4.43 11.41 -6.78
CA GLY A 111 3.78 12.57 -6.17
C GLY A 111 2.33 12.72 -6.64
N ALA A 112 1.43 13.08 -5.74
CA ALA A 112 0.02 13.31 -6.03
C ALA A 112 -0.54 14.46 -5.17
N PRO A 113 -1.60 15.15 -5.62
CA PRO A 113 -2.26 16.16 -4.80
C PRO A 113 -2.92 15.51 -3.58
N ILE A 114 -2.79 16.15 -2.42
CA ILE A 114 -3.56 15.83 -1.21
C ILE A 114 -4.03 17.13 -0.56
N ILE A 115 -5.18 17.08 0.12
CA ILE A 115 -5.68 18.17 0.95
C ILE A 115 -5.48 17.75 2.40
N ARG A 116 -4.67 18.50 3.16
CA ARG A 116 -4.34 18.17 4.57
C ARG A 116 -4.58 19.36 5.48
N ASN A 117 -4.51 19.14 6.80
CA ASN A 117 -4.59 20.22 7.76
C ASN A 117 -3.32 21.10 7.71
N GLY A 118 -3.44 22.39 7.37
CA GLY A 118 -2.38 23.38 7.47
C GLY A 118 -2.48 24.23 8.76
N GLU A 119 -1.60 25.21 8.92
CA GLU A 119 -1.57 26.08 10.12
C GLU A 119 -2.81 26.99 10.23
N SER A 120 -3.27 27.54 9.11
CA SER A 120 -4.38 28.52 9.06
C SER A 120 -5.69 27.95 8.52
N GLY A 121 -5.70 26.68 8.10
CA GLY A 121 -6.80 26.05 7.40
C GLY A 121 -6.31 24.85 6.58
N PRO A 122 -7.18 24.18 5.81
CA PRO A 122 -6.75 23.13 4.89
C PRO A 122 -5.74 23.67 3.87
N GLU A 123 -4.78 22.84 3.46
CA GLU A 123 -3.82 23.15 2.40
C GLU A 123 -3.82 22.06 1.33
N LEU A 124 -3.78 22.47 0.07
CA LEU A 124 -3.55 21.59 -1.07
C LEU A 124 -2.05 21.56 -1.35
N VAL A 125 -1.45 20.36 -1.29
CA VAL A 125 -0.01 20.14 -1.49
C VAL A 125 0.22 18.92 -2.37
N LYS A 126 1.46 18.71 -2.82
CA LYS A 126 1.90 17.42 -3.37
C LYS A 126 2.64 16.61 -2.32
N ALA A 127 2.26 15.34 -2.19
CA ALA A 127 2.95 14.36 -1.34
C ALA A 127 3.20 13.07 -2.11
N ARG A 128 4.19 12.29 -1.70
CA ARG A 128 4.58 11.03 -2.33
C ARG A 128 3.76 9.86 -1.78
N TRP A 129 3.18 9.06 -2.67
CA TRP A 129 2.32 7.94 -2.27
C TRP A 129 3.15 6.75 -1.78
N GLY A 130 3.17 6.57 -0.45
CA GLY A 130 3.84 5.46 0.23
C GLY A 130 4.36 5.87 1.59
N MET A 131 3.54 5.70 2.63
CA MET A 131 3.92 5.95 4.02
C MET A 131 5.14 5.11 4.45
N PRO A 132 5.89 5.51 5.49
CA PRO A 132 7.04 4.74 5.95
C PRO A 132 6.68 3.29 6.27
N SER A 133 7.50 2.34 5.83
CA SER A 133 7.32 0.93 6.17
C SER A 133 7.76 0.63 7.61
N PRO A 134 7.18 -0.37 8.29
CA PRO A 134 7.73 -0.87 9.54
C PRO A 134 9.17 -1.34 9.34
N ARG A 135 10.10 -0.92 10.22
CA ARG A 135 11.52 -1.33 10.11
C ARG A 135 11.72 -2.84 10.07
N SER A 136 10.86 -3.60 10.75
CA SER A 136 10.91 -5.06 10.79
C SER A 136 10.62 -5.75 9.45
N VAL A 137 9.99 -5.06 8.48
CA VAL A 137 9.68 -5.63 7.16
C VAL A 137 10.66 -5.18 6.08
N LEU A 138 11.53 -4.21 6.37
CA LEU A 138 12.54 -3.73 5.44
C LEU A 138 13.67 -4.76 5.33
N LYS A 139 14.02 -5.12 4.09
CA LYS A 139 15.12 -6.06 3.77
C LYS A 139 16.43 -5.35 3.43
N THR A 140 16.34 -4.06 3.11
CA THR A 140 17.42 -3.19 2.67
C THR A 140 17.17 -1.78 3.19
N GLU A 141 18.11 -0.86 2.99
CA GLU A 141 17.91 0.56 3.30
C GLU A 141 16.80 1.21 2.47
N ARG A 142 16.53 0.66 1.27
CA ARG A 142 15.42 1.11 0.43
C ARG A 142 14.07 0.80 1.09
N ASP A 143 13.27 1.84 1.30
CA ASP A 143 11.86 1.75 1.70
C ASP A 143 10.93 1.96 0.48
N PRO A 144 10.20 0.93 0.02
CA PRO A 144 9.25 1.07 -1.08
C PRO A 144 7.97 1.84 -0.68
N GLY A 145 7.73 2.02 0.61
CA GLY A 145 6.52 2.63 1.16
C GLY A 145 5.32 1.70 1.24
N VAL A 146 4.41 2.07 2.14
CA VAL A 146 3.10 1.43 2.32
C VAL A 146 2.04 2.32 1.72
N THR A 147 1.35 1.84 0.68
CA THR A 147 0.32 2.60 -0.05
C THR A 147 -1.07 2.51 0.58
N ASN A 148 -1.34 1.42 1.31
CA ASN A 148 -2.65 1.06 1.83
C ASN A 148 -2.55 0.71 3.32
N ILE A 149 -3.31 1.39 4.17
CA ILE A 149 -3.33 1.18 5.62
C ILE A 149 -4.60 0.41 6.00
N ARG A 150 -4.43 -0.81 6.51
CA ARG A 150 -5.54 -1.71 6.86
C ARG A 150 -5.73 -1.92 8.35
N ASN A 151 -4.67 -2.32 9.04
CA ASN A 151 -4.75 -2.67 10.45
C ASN A 151 -4.41 -1.46 11.32
N LEU A 152 -5.43 -0.67 11.70
CA LEU A 152 -5.25 0.51 12.55
C LEU A 152 -4.76 0.17 13.97
N ALA A 153 -4.95 -1.06 14.44
CA ALA A 153 -4.46 -1.50 15.75
C ALA A 153 -2.94 -1.74 15.78
N SER A 154 -2.27 -1.76 14.60
CA SER A 154 -0.82 -1.93 14.54
C SER A 154 -0.11 -0.76 15.25
N PRO A 155 0.83 -1.03 16.17
CA PRO A 155 1.62 0.01 16.84
C PRO A 155 2.35 0.94 15.87
N HIS A 156 2.67 0.46 14.67
CA HIS A 156 3.35 1.24 13.62
C HIS A 156 2.57 2.51 13.25
N TRP A 157 1.24 2.43 13.14
CA TRP A 157 0.43 3.56 12.68
C TRP A 157 0.08 4.54 13.78
N ARG A 158 0.20 4.15 15.06
CA ARG A 158 -0.30 4.91 16.22
C ARG A 158 0.11 6.39 16.21
N ARG A 159 1.35 6.67 15.79
CA ARG A 159 1.91 8.03 15.72
C ARG A 159 1.31 8.92 14.62
N TRP A 160 0.55 8.36 13.69
CA TRP A 160 -0.04 9.05 12.54
C TRP A 160 -1.58 8.92 12.47
N LEU A 161 -2.23 8.41 13.53
CA LEU A 161 -3.70 8.30 13.56
C LEU A 161 -4.39 9.56 14.08
N GLY A 162 -3.62 10.53 14.58
CA GLY A 162 -4.11 11.83 15.06
C GLY A 162 -4.61 12.73 13.93
N ARG A 163 -5.30 13.81 14.33
CA ARG A 163 -5.91 14.80 13.43
C ARG A 163 -4.88 15.47 12.52
N GLU A 164 -3.71 15.76 13.06
CA GLU A 164 -2.59 16.42 12.39
C GLU A 164 -2.03 15.63 11.20
N HIS A 165 -2.32 14.34 11.13
CA HIS A 165 -1.87 13.43 10.07
C HIS A 165 -2.98 13.05 9.10
N ARG A 166 -4.14 13.72 9.13
CA ARG A 166 -5.25 13.46 8.20
C ARG A 166 -5.03 14.19 6.89
N CYS A 167 -5.34 13.50 5.79
CA CYS A 167 -5.51 14.12 4.49
C CYS A 167 -6.67 13.51 3.70
N LEU A 168 -7.17 14.25 2.72
CA LEU A 168 -8.08 13.81 1.69
C LEU A 168 -7.28 13.61 0.41
N VAL A 169 -7.40 12.44 -0.22
CA VAL A 169 -6.70 12.13 -1.48
C VAL A 169 -7.72 12.20 -2.62
N PRO A 170 -7.68 13.25 -3.46
CA PRO A 170 -8.63 13.40 -4.55
C PRO A 170 -8.49 12.27 -5.58
N LEU A 171 -9.62 11.79 -6.07
CA LEU A 171 -9.68 10.80 -7.14
C LEU A 171 -10.92 11.01 -8.00
N THR A 172 -10.92 10.37 -9.17
CA THR A 172 -12.06 10.31 -10.10
C THR A 172 -12.44 8.88 -10.41
N SER A 173 -11.48 7.96 -10.42
CA SER A 173 -11.72 6.52 -10.51
C SER A 173 -10.57 5.75 -9.86
N PHE A 174 -10.80 4.52 -9.41
CA PHE A 174 -9.76 3.66 -8.86
C PHE A 174 -9.79 2.29 -9.51
N SER A 175 -8.73 1.50 -9.32
CA SER A 175 -8.62 0.21 -9.98
C SER A 175 -8.20 -0.92 -9.05
N GLU A 176 -8.65 -2.12 -9.37
CA GLU A 176 -8.19 -3.37 -8.76
C GLU A 176 -7.67 -4.33 -9.83
N PRO A 177 -6.60 -5.10 -9.55
CA PRO A 177 -6.06 -6.05 -10.51
C PRO A 177 -7.02 -7.24 -10.68
N ARG A 178 -7.32 -7.62 -11.94
CA ARG A 178 -8.16 -8.80 -12.26
C ARG A 178 -7.42 -10.14 -12.13
N GLY A 179 -6.19 -10.12 -11.63
CA GLY A 179 -5.26 -11.25 -11.60
C GLY A 179 -4.12 -11.13 -12.63
N LYS A 180 -3.17 -12.06 -12.55
CA LYS A 180 -1.91 -12.02 -13.33
C LYS A 180 -2.19 -11.93 -14.83
N GLY A 181 -1.68 -10.87 -15.46
CA GLY A 181 -1.78 -10.64 -16.91
C GLY A 181 -3.16 -10.22 -17.42
N LYS A 182 -4.16 -10.00 -16.56
CA LYS A 182 -5.54 -9.68 -16.94
C LYS A 182 -5.88 -8.18 -16.90
N GLY A 183 -4.89 -7.34 -16.65
CA GLY A 183 -5.07 -5.90 -16.50
C GLY A 183 -5.85 -5.53 -15.25
N PHE A 184 -6.54 -4.39 -15.31
CA PHE A 184 -7.23 -3.77 -14.19
C PHE A 184 -8.73 -3.66 -14.47
N GLN A 185 -9.52 -3.78 -13.40
CA GLN A 185 -10.91 -3.33 -13.39
C GLN A 185 -10.94 -1.92 -12.80
N TRP A 186 -11.59 -0.98 -13.47
CA TRP A 186 -11.81 0.37 -12.97
C TRP A 186 -13.19 0.53 -12.35
N PHE A 187 -13.27 1.35 -11.32
CA PHE A 187 -14.49 1.64 -10.56
C PHE A 187 -14.66 3.14 -10.41
N VAL A 188 -15.92 3.57 -10.44
CA VAL A 188 -16.37 4.94 -10.16
C VAL A 188 -17.63 4.86 -9.28
N PRO A 189 -17.88 5.81 -8.36
CA PRO A 189 -19.17 5.91 -7.71
C PRO A 189 -20.30 6.11 -8.72
N ILE A 190 -21.50 5.63 -8.37
CA ILE A 190 -22.71 5.89 -9.16
C ILE A 190 -23.17 7.34 -9.00
N GLU A 191 -23.03 7.90 -7.80
CA GLU A 191 -23.36 9.29 -7.54
C GLU A 191 -22.24 10.19 -8.06
N ASP A 192 -22.61 11.20 -8.84
CA ASP A 192 -21.67 12.22 -9.31
C ASP A 192 -21.24 13.11 -8.15
N GLY A 193 -19.98 13.53 -8.16
CA GLY A 193 -19.47 14.51 -7.22
C GLY A 193 -17.98 14.31 -6.91
N PRO A 194 -17.37 15.25 -6.18
CA PRO A 194 -16.03 15.08 -5.66
C PRO A 194 -15.99 13.89 -4.71
N ILE A 195 -14.95 13.07 -4.83
CA ILE A 195 -14.68 11.98 -3.90
C ILE A 195 -13.24 12.02 -3.46
N PHE A 196 -12.97 11.46 -2.28
CA PHE A 196 -11.64 11.41 -1.70
C PHE A 196 -11.39 10.05 -1.06
N PHE A 197 -10.16 9.55 -1.13
CA PHE A 197 -9.76 8.51 -0.18
C PHE A 197 -9.51 9.11 1.21
N ALA A 198 -9.83 8.34 2.25
CA ALA A 198 -9.49 8.67 3.63
C ALA A 198 -7.97 8.48 3.87
N GLY A 199 -7.21 9.56 3.72
CA GLY A 199 -5.75 9.58 3.71
C GLY A 199 -5.10 9.82 5.08
N ILE A 200 -3.89 9.30 5.23
CA ILE A 200 -2.95 9.59 6.33
C ILE A 200 -1.64 10.11 5.72
N GLU A 201 -1.07 11.15 6.31
CA GLU A 201 0.16 11.81 5.85
C GLU A 201 1.25 11.90 6.94
N THR A 202 2.50 12.01 6.51
CA THR A 202 3.60 12.49 7.35
C THR A 202 4.50 13.44 6.57
N ARG A 203 5.03 14.45 7.25
CA ARG A 203 5.86 15.50 6.65
C ARG A 203 7.34 15.26 6.85
N GLY A 204 8.14 15.76 5.91
CA GLY A 204 9.59 15.84 6.04
C GLY A 204 10.27 14.52 6.42
N TRP A 205 9.80 13.40 5.85
CA TRP A 205 10.33 12.09 6.18
C TRP A 205 11.56 11.77 5.34
N THR A 206 12.69 11.59 6.01
CA THR A 206 13.97 11.25 5.37
C THR A 206 14.12 9.74 5.22
N SER A 207 14.28 9.26 3.98
CA SER A 207 14.54 7.84 3.68
C SER A 207 15.06 7.61 2.26
N VAL A 208 15.62 6.43 2.00
CA VAL A 208 15.97 6.00 0.64
C VAL A 208 14.75 5.36 -0.03
N ARG A 209 14.12 6.06 -0.98
CA ARG A 209 12.93 5.56 -1.69
C ARG A 209 13.31 4.80 -2.96
N LYS A 210 14.25 5.37 -3.71
CA LYS A 210 14.87 4.81 -4.90
C LYS A 210 16.38 4.82 -4.69
N VAL A 211 17.03 3.66 -4.85
CA VAL A 211 18.47 3.52 -4.62
C VAL A 211 19.29 4.53 -5.43
N LYS A 212 18.86 4.81 -6.67
CA LYS A 212 19.51 5.77 -7.56
C LYS A 212 19.48 7.23 -7.09
N ASP A 213 18.48 7.61 -6.29
CA ASP A 213 18.28 8.99 -5.85
C ASP A 213 18.96 9.23 -4.49
N GLY A 214 19.40 8.17 -3.82
CA GLY A 214 19.94 8.25 -2.47
C GLY A 214 18.85 8.56 -1.43
N GLU A 215 19.28 9.22 -0.35
CA GLU A 215 18.39 9.66 0.71
C GLU A 215 17.68 10.97 0.30
N THR A 216 16.35 10.97 0.42
CA THR A 216 15.50 12.15 0.15
C THR A 216 14.61 12.43 1.34
N THR A 217 14.24 13.70 1.51
CA THR A 217 13.25 14.15 2.50
C THR A 217 11.98 14.49 1.76
N ASP A 218 10.93 13.71 2.01
CA ASP A 218 9.67 13.79 1.28
C ASP A 218 8.48 13.94 2.25
N ASP A 219 7.47 14.68 1.84
CA ASP A 219 6.13 14.54 2.41
C ASP A 219 5.49 13.28 1.84
N LEU A 220 4.94 12.43 2.69
CA LEU A 220 4.44 11.10 2.33
C LEU A 220 2.95 10.98 2.66
N PHE A 221 2.23 10.17 1.91
CA PHE A 221 0.86 9.80 2.24
C PHE A 221 0.53 8.36 1.87
N ALA A 222 -0.54 7.84 2.47
CA ALA A 222 -1.23 6.61 2.10
C ALA A 222 -2.70 6.78 2.42
N PHE A 223 -3.54 5.81 2.08
CA PHE A 223 -4.95 5.85 2.44
C PHE A 223 -5.43 4.57 3.08
N LEU A 224 -6.55 4.68 3.80
CA LEU A 224 -7.16 3.56 4.47
C LEU A 224 -7.79 2.59 3.47
N THR A 225 -7.79 1.32 3.85
CA THR A 225 -8.54 0.25 3.19
C THR A 225 -9.48 -0.42 4.18
N SER A 226 -10.58 -0.97 3.69
CA SER A 226 -11.62 -1.68 4.44
C SER A 226 -11.94 -3.02 3.75
N PRO A 227 -12.72 -3.93 4.35
CA PRO A 227 -13.29 -5.06 3.61
C PRO A 227 -14.03 -4.57 2.36
N PRO A 228 -14.06 -5.32 1.25
CA PRO A 228 -14.69 -4.85 0.02
C PRO A 228 -16.22 -4.90 0.13
N ASN A 229 -16.89 -4.06 -0.65
CA ASN A 229 -18.31 -4.19 -0.97
C ASN A 229 -18.53 -5.26 -2.06
N ALA A 230 -19.77 -5.51 -2.47
CA ALA A 230 -20.12 -6.54 -3.45
C ALA A 230 -19.37 -6.39 -4.79
N GLU A 231 -19.29 -5.18 -5.35
CA GLU A 231 -18.66 -4.95 -6.66
C GLU A 231 -17.15 -5.18 -6.62
N VAL A 232 -16.47 -4.63 -5.62
CA VAL A 232 -15.02 -4.81 -5.48
C VAL A 232 -14.71 -6.24 -5.08
N GLY A 233 -15.50 -6.83 -4.19
CA GLY A 233 -15.29 -8.19 -3.67
C GLY A 233 -15.40 -9.27 -4.75
N ALA A 234 -16.21 -9.04 -5.78
CA ALA A 234 -16.29 -9.92 -6.96
C ALA A 234 -15.01 -9.95 -7.80
N ILE A 235 -14.16 -8.91 -7.71
CA ILE A 235 -12.91 -8.79 -8.46
C ILE A 235 -11.70 -9.07 -7.57
N HIS A 236 -11.69 -8.49 -6.37
CA HIS A 236 -10.61 -8.58 -5.41
C HIS A 236 -11.17 -8.71 -3.98
N PRO A 237 -11.25 -9.94 -3.42
CA PRO A 237 -12.01 -10.23 -2.21
C PRO A 237 -11.38 -9.69 -0.91
N LYS A 238 -10.18 -9.12 -0.98
CA LYS A 238 -9.40 -8.79 0.22
C LYS A 238 -9.75 -7.43 0.79
N ALA A 239 -9.95 -6.41 -0.04
CA ALA A 239 -10.31 -5.06 0.40
C ALA A 239 -10.69 -4.17 -0.76
N MET A 240 -11.28 -3.04 -0.38
CA MET A 240 -11.38 -1.83 -1.19
C MET A 240 -10.74 -0.65 -0.44
N PRO A 241 -10.38 0.44 -1.15
CA PRO A 241 -10.03 1.69 -0.50
C PRO A 241 -11.25 2.31 0.22
N VAL A 242 -11.00 3.04 1.30
CA VAL A 242 -12.02 3.81 2.01
C VAL A 242 -12.26 5.11 1.24
N ILE A 243 -13.49 5.28 0.75
CA ILE A 243 -13.90 6.42 -0.08
C ILE A 243 -14.89 7.28 0.70
N LEU A 244 -14.62 8.57 0.79
CA LEU A 244 -15.45 9.60 1.40
C LEU A 244 -16.16 10.36 0.29
N THR A 245 -17.49 10.44 0.38
CA THR A 245 -18.35 10.91 -0.72
C THR A 245 -19.10 12.19 -0.38
N LYS A 246 -19.21 12.53 0.91
CA LYS A 246 -20.01 13.67 1.36
C LYS A 246 -19.17 14.72 2.09
N PRO A 247 -19.51 16.02 1.96
CA PRO A 247 -18.80 17.08 2.66
C PRO A 247 -18.67 16.85 4.16
N GLU A 248 -19.70 16.29 4.81
CA GLU A 248 -19.68 16.03 6.25
C GLU A 248 -18.66 14.94 6.62
N GLU A 249 -18.43 13.96 5.73
CA GLU A 249 -17.39 12.94 5.91
C GLU A 249 -15.99 13.55 5.74
N TRP A 250 -15.82 14.48 4.80
CA TRP A 250 -14.55 15.19 4.58
C TRP A 250 -14.17 16.04 5.78
N ASP A 251 -15.14 16.82 6.27
CA ASP A 251 -14.98 17.69 7.44
C ASP A 251 -14.74 16.87 8.71
N ALA A 252 -15.48 15.78 8.92
CA ALA A 252 -15.26 14.88 10.06
C ALA A 252 -13.87 14.24 10.00
N TRP A 253 -13.43 13.80 8.82
CA TRP A 253 -12.11 13.20 8.63
C TRP A 253 -10.99 14.18 8.97
N LEU A 254 -10.99 15.37 8.35
CA LEU A 254 -10.02 16.43 8.64
C LEU A 254 -10.15 16.97 10.07
N GLY A 255 -11.35 16.92 10.64
CA GLY A 255 -11.67 17.25 12.03
C GLY A 255 -11.11 16.26 13.05
N GLY A 256 -10.60 15.10 12.61
CA GLY A 256 -9.95 14.14 13.49
C GLY A 256 -10.89 13.13 14.13
N ILE A 257 -12.03 12.83 13.49
CA ILE A 257 -12.84 11.66 13.87
C ILE A 257 -11.97 10.41 14.01
N SER A 258 -12.40 9.48 14.87
CA SER A 258 -11.72 8.20 15.02
C SER A 258 -11.60 7.51 13.67
N ALA A 259 -10.38 7.12 13.30
CA ALA A 259 -10.10 6.49 12.01
C ALA A 259 -11.01 5.27 11.76
N ALA A 260 -11.30 4.51 12.82
CA ALA A 260 -12.12 3.31 12.76
C ALA A 260 -13.59 3.58 12.41
N GLU A 261 -14.13 4.77 12.69
CA GLU A 261 -15.52 5.12 12.39
C GLU A 261 -15.76 5.31 10.89
N LEU A 262 -14.76 5.80 10.16
CA LEU A 262 -14.82 5.97 8.71
C LEU A 262 -14.10 4.86 7.93
N GLN A 263 -13.39 3.94 8.59
CA GLN A 263 -12.75 2.79 7.93
C GLN A 263 -13.77 1.69 7.59
N ARG A 264 -14.68 1.99 6.66
CA ARG A 264 -15.75 1.11 6.20
C ARG A 264 -15.84 1.09 4.66
N PRO A 265 -16.41 0.06 4.04
CA PRO A 265 -16.70 0.08 2.61
C PRO A 265 -17.77 1.12 2.27
N LEU A 266 -17.81 1.52 0.99
CA LEU A 266 -19.05 2.07 0.44
C LEU A 266 -20.15 1.00 0.47
N PRO A 267 -21.44 1.39 0.50
CA PRO A 267 -22.53 0.41 0.40
C PRO A 267 -22.44 -0.44 -0.88
N ASP A 268 -23.01 -1.63 -0.83
CA ASP A 268 -23.26 -2.41 -2.04
C ASP A 268 -24.16 -1.61 -3.00
N GLY A 269 -23.91 -1.72 -4.31
CA GLY A 269 -24.61 -0.95 -5.34
C GLY A 269 -24.11 0.48 -5.47
N ALA A 270 -23.09 0.92 -4.73
CA ALA A 270 -22.60 2.30 -4.81
C ALA A 270 -21.57 2.55 -5.92
N LEU A 271 -21.06 1.49 -6.57
CA LEU A 271 -19.99 1.57 -7.56
C LEU A 271 -20.44 1.02 -8.91
N LYS A 272 -19.93 1.63 -9.98
CA LYS A 272 -20.03 1.16 -11.36
C LYS A 272 -18.66 0.70 -11.86
N LEU A 273 -18.65 -0.41 -12.59
CA LEU A 273 -17.48 -0.90 -13.32
C LEU A 273 -17.36 -0.16 -14.66
N ILE A 274 -16.17 0.33 -14.95
CA ILE A 274 -15.84 0.99 -16.23
C ILE A 274 -14.61 0.33 -16.88
N GLU A 275 -14.44 0.51 -18.17
CA GLU A 275 -13.33 -0.10 -18.93
C GLU A 275 -12.03 0.69 -18.75
N ASP A 276 -12.14 2.03 -18.81
CA ASP A 276 -11.02 2.96 -18.76
C ASP A 276 -11.20 3.99 -17.63
N PRO A 277 -10.09 4.54 -17.10
CA PRO A 277 -10.15 5.59 -16.08
C PRO A 277 -10.75 6.88 -16.62
N ILE A 278 -11.38 7.62 -15.70
CA ILE A 278 -11.87 8.99 -15.89
C ILE A 278 -10.88 9.98 -15.30
#